data_AF-A0A562IIE6-F1
#
_entry.id   AF-A0A562IIE6-F1
#
_cell.length_a   1.000
_cell.length_b   1.000
_cell.length_c   1.000
_cell.angle_alpha   90.00
_cell.angle_beta   90.00
_cell.angle_gamma   90.00
#
_symmetry.space_group_name_H-M   'P 1'
#
loop_
_entity.id
_entity.type
_entity.pdbx_description
1 polymer ?
#
loop_
_entity_poly.entity_id
_entity_poly.type
_entity_poly.pdbx_seq_one_letter_code
_entity_poly.pdbx_strand_id
1 'polypeptide(L)'
;MRQALATAPAAAKAIFSYDYRTFDDSVANGRTFATGAFAQEYAQTTAALKETAGKQQAVVAAEVSATGVVTASADRVELLVYLNQYRRNVNTAGEKVDQNRVVLTLVPVDGEWKVSRATAI
;
A
#
# COMPACT_ATOMS: atom_id res chain seq x y z
N MET A 1 10.13 -13.85 9.61
CA MET A 1 9.19 -14.53 8.66
C MET A 1 7.73 -14.47 9.09
N ARG A 2 7.24 -15.21 10.12
CA ARG A 2 5.80 -15.25 10.47
C ARG A 2 5.18 -13.86 10.68
N GLN A 3 5.91 -12.98 11.35
CA GLN A 3 5.47 -11.60 11.57
C GLN A 3 5.40 -10.80 10.26
N ALA A 4 6.37 -10.96 9.35
CA ALA A 4 6.32 -10.32 8.02
C ALA A 4 5.06 -10.73 7.22
N LEU A 5 4.71 -12.02 7.27
CA LEU A 5 3.48 -12.54 6.64
C LEU A 5 2.22 -11.92 7.24
N ALA A 6 2.20 -11.73 8.56
CA ALA A 6 1.09 -11.08 9.25
C ALA A 6 1.02 -9.57 8.97
N THR A 7 2.17 -8.91 8.76
CA THR A 7 2.24 -7.47 8.49
C THR A 7 1.81 -7.11 7.07
N ALA A 8 2.16 -7.92 6.07
CA ALA A 8 2.00 -7.54 4.66
C ALA A 8 0.56 -7.21 4.23
N PRO A 9 -0.50 -7.93 4.66
CA PRO A 9 -1.87 -7.56 4.32
C PRO A 9 -2.25 -6.18 4.87
N ALA A 10 -1.87 -5.87 6.12
CA ALA A 10 -2.14 -4.58 6.75
C ALA A 10 -1.34 -3.45 6.06
N ALA A 11 -0.07 -3.70 5.77
CA ALA A 11 0.79 -2.76 5.05
C ALA A 11 0.24 -2.45 3.65
N ALA A 12 -0.13 -3.48 2.87
CA ALA A 12 -0.71 -3.31 1.55
C ALA A 12 -2.01 -2.51 1.62
N LYS A 13 -2.91 -2.85 2.56
CA LYS A 13 -4.15 -2.10 2.76
C LYS A 13 -3.90 -0.63 3.06
N ALA A 14 -2.98 -0.33 3.97
CA ALA A 14 -2.65 1.04 4.37
C ALA A 14 -1.98 1.85 3.24
N ILE A 15 -1.01 1.25 2.54
CA ILE A 15 -0.24 1.90 1.47
C ILE A 15 -1.12 2.19 0.24
N PHE A 16 -2.01 1.26 -0.12
CA PHE A 16 -2.78 1.32 -1.36
C PHE A 16 -4.22 1.84 -1.19
N SER A 17 -4.56 2.39 -0.02
CA SER A 17 -5.85 3.03 0.24
C SER A 17 -5.69 4.51 0.56
N TYR A 18 -6.67 5.31 0.16
CA TYR A 18 -6.83 6.69 0.65
C TYR A 18 -8.27 7.16 0.52
N ASP A 19 -8.62 8.14 1.32
CA ASP A 19 -9.87 8.89 1.23
C ASP A 19 -9.55 10.37 1.13
N TYR A 20 -10.07 11.08 0.11
CA TYR A 20 -9.81 12.51 -0.05
C TYR A 20 -10.20 13.35 1.18
N ARG A 21 -11.19 12.91 1.97
CA ARG A 21 -11.68 13.61 3.17
C ARG A 21 -10.68 13.57 4.32
N THR A 22 -9.90 12.49 4.39
CA THR A 22 -8.92 12.20 5.45
C THR A 22 -7.60 11.79 4.80
N PHE A 23 -7.21 12.51 3.73
CA PHE A 23 -6.11 12.09 2.87
C PHE A 23 -4.78 12.07 3.64
N ASP A 24 -4.53 13.11 4.43
CA ASP A 24 -3.31 13.21 5.23
C ASP A 24 -3.22 12.09 6.27
N ASP A 25 -4.32 11.72 6.91
CA ASP A 25 -4.38 10.59 7.86
C ASP A 25 -4.15 9.26 7.14
N SER A 26 -4.73 9.09 5.95
CA SER A 26 -4.52 7.89 5.11
C SER A 26 -3.05 7.73 4.75
N VAL A 27 -2.41 8.82 4.34
CA VAL A 27 -0.98 8.85 3.98
C VAL A 27 -0.11 8.64 5.22
N ALA A 28 -0.44 9.25 6.35
CA ALA A 28 0.28 9.04 7.61
C ALA A 28 0.25 7.56 8.03
N ASN A 29 -0.91 6.90 7.92
CA ASN A 29 -1.07 5.48 8.19
C ASN A 29 -0.27 4.60 7.21
N GLY A 30 -0.31 4.87 5.90
CA GLY A 30 0.51 4.12 4.94
C GLY A 30 2.02 4.29 5.19
N ARG A 31 2.44 5.50 5.60
CA ARG A 31 3.84 5.82 5.90
C ARG A 31 4.40 5.04 7.10
N THR A 32 3.58 4.65 8.08
CA THR A 32 4.09 3.85 9.23
C THR A 32 4.64 2.49 8.80
N PHE A 33 4.16 1.97 7.66
CA PHE A 33 4.61 0.70 7.09
C PHE A 33 5.80 0.85 6.13
N ALA A 34 6.18 2.05 5.74
CA ALA A 34 7.24 2.27 4.75
C ALA A 34 8.60 2.56 5.41
N THR A 35 9.68 2.14 4.77
CA THR A 35 11.05 2.46 5.18
C THR A 35 11.98 2.71 3.99
N GLY A 36 13.17 3.25 4.26
CA GLY A 36 14.22 3.45 3.26
C GLY A 36 13.78 4.29 2.07
N ALA A 37 14.25 3.91 0.88
CA ALA A 37 13.92 4.60 -0.38
C ALA A 37 12.41 4.58 -0.68
N PHE A 38 11.72 3.47 -0.36
CA PHE A 38 10.28 3.37 -0.58
C PHE A 38 9.48 4.36 0.25
N ALA A 39 9.90 4.68 1.48
CA ALA A 39 9.24 5.74 2.27
C ALA A 39 9.35 7.12 1.61
N GLN A 40 10.46 7.40 0.92
CA GLN A 40 10.66 8.66 0.20
C GLN A 40 9.80 8.71 -1.06
N GLU A 41 9.81 7.63 -1.86
CA GLU A 41 8.96 7.48 -3.03
C GLU A 41 7.48 7.62 -2.66
N TYR A 42 7.03 6.90 -1.63
CA TYR A 42 5.66 6.99 -1.14
C TYR A 42 5.27 8.43 -0.76
N ALA A 43 6.14 9.15 -0.04
CA ALA A 43 5.89 10.54 0.32
C ALA A 43 5.80 11.47 -0.91
N GLN A 44 6.67 11.27 -1.90
CA GLN A 44 6.65 12.06 -3.14
C GLN A 44 5.38 11.79 -3.96
N THR A 45 5.04 10.51 -4.17
CA THR A 45 3.85 10.12 -4.94
C THR A 45 2.56 10.61 -4.27
N THR A 46 2.44 10.46 -2.96
CA THR A 46 1.24 10.90 -2.23
C THR A 46 1.11 12.42 -2.18
N ALA A 47 2.22 13.16 -2.06
CA ALA A 47 2.21 14.61 -2.16
C ALA A 47 1.70 15.10 -3.54
N ALA A 48 2.18 14.49 -4.62
CA ALA A 48 1.72 14.81 -5.98
C ALA A 48 0.26 14.43 -6.23
N LEU A 49 -0.24 13.39 -5.55
CA LEU A 49 -1.62 12.90 -5.69
C LEU A 49 -2.65 13.79 -4.97
N LYS A 50 -2.28 14.45 -3.87
CA LYS A 50 -3.21 15.12 -2.95
C LYS A 50 -4.19 16.07 -3.64
N GLU A 51 -3.70 16.95 -4.50
CA GLU A 51 -4.55 17.93 -5.20
C GLU A 51 -5.59 17.23 -6.09
N THR A 52 -5.14 16.24 -6.87
CA THR A 52 -6.02 15.49 -7.77
C THR A 52 -7.05 14.66 -7.00
N ALA A 53 -6.64 14.02 -5.90
CA ALA A 53 -7.53 13.27 -5.04
C ALA A 53 -8.65 14.14 -4.46
N GLY A 54 -8.32 15.36 -4.02
CA GLY A 54 -9.28 16.36 -3.54
C GLY A 54 -10.24 16.81 -4.64
N LYS A 55 -9.72 17.22 -5.81
CA LYS A 55 -10.54 17.69 -6.94
C LYS A 55 -11.53 16.64 -7.42
N GLN A 56 -11.12 15.37 -7.45
CA GLN A 56 -11.95 14.28 -7.93
C GLN A 56 -12.82 13.65 -6.82
N GLN A 57 -12.67 14.10 -5.57
CA GLN A 57 -13.25 13.45 -4.39
C GLN A 57 -12.97 11.95 -4.39
N ALA A 58 -11.72 11.58 -4.67
CA ALA A 58 -11.34 10.21 -4.90
C ALA A 58 -11.24 9.42 -3.59
N VAL A 59 -11.81 8.23 -3.59
CA VAL A 59 -11.70 7.24 -2.52
C VAL A 59 -11.21 5.94 -3.16
N VAL A 60 -10.13 5.39 -2.61
CA VAL A 60 -9.57 4.10 -3.00
C VAL A 60 -9.50 3.22 -1.75
N ALA A 61 -10.22 2.10 -1.78
CA ALA A 61 -10.16 1.10 -0.73
C ALA A 61 -9.47 -0.16 -1.28
N ALA A 62 -8.41 -0.59 -0.61
CA ALA A 62 -7.66 -1.77 -1.00
C ALA A 62 -8.02 -2.97 -0.13
N GLU A 63 -8.26 -4.11 -0.76
CA GLU A 63 -8.55 -5.39 -0.12
C GLU A 63 -7.57 -6.45 -0.61
N VAL A 64 -6.93 -7.13 0.34
CA VAL A 64 -5.98 -8.19 0.04
C VAL A 64 -6.73 -9.52 -0.04
N SER A 65 -6.77 -10.12 -1.22
CA SER A 65 -7.46 -11.39 -1.44
C SER A 65 -6.56 -12.60 -1.16
N ALA A 66 -5.25 -12.47 -1.39
CA ALA A 66 -4.28 -13.52 -1.11
C ALA A 66 -2.86 -12.96 -0.97
N THR A 67 -2.00 -13.72 -0.30
CA THR A 67 -0.55 -13.49 -0.25
C THR A 67 0.21 -14.77 -0.53
N GLY A 68 1.32 -14.69 -1.26
CA GLY A 68 2.24 -15.80 -1.51
C GLY A 68 3.68 -15.43 -1.19
N VAL A 69 4.45 -16.38 -0.65
CA VAL A 69 5.89 -16.18 -0.41
C VAL A 69 6.64 -16.30 -1.72
N VAL A 70 7.39 -15.26 -2.10
CA VAL A 70 8.33 -15.29 -3.22
C VAL A 70 9.70 -15.73 -2.71
N THR A 71 10.24 -15.01 -1.72
CA THR A 71 11.47 -15.37 -1.01
C THR A 71 11.35 -15.04 0.47
N ALA A 72 12.06 -15.77 1.33
CA ALA A 72 12.09 -15.51 2.76
C ALA A 72 13.45 -15.85 3.37
N SER A 73 14.07 -14.87 4.03
CA SER A 73 15.23 -15.00 4.91
C SER A 73 14.92 -14.41 6.29
N ALA A 74 15.92 -14.40 7.17
CA ALA A 74 15.78 -13.83 8.52
C ALA A 74 15.55 -12.30 8.50
N ASP A 75 16.16 -11.62 7.53
CA ASP A 75 16.28 -10.17 7.41
C ASP A 75 15.50 -9.58 6.22
N ARG A 76 14.94 -10.42 5.35
CA ARG A 76 14.23 -9.98 4.14
C ARG A 76 13.16 -10.97 3.74
N VAL A 77 11.97 -10.47 3.44
CA VAL A 77 10.88 -11.30 2.91
C VAL A 77 10.27 -10.61 1.71
N GLU A 78 10.10 -11.33 0.62
CA GLU A 78 9.33 -10.87 -0.54
C GLU A 78 8.02 -11.62 -0.61
N LEU A 79 6.92 -10.86 -0.65
CA LEU A 79 5.57 -11.39 -0.69
C LEU A 79 4.85 -10.87 -1.91
N LEU A 80 4.31 -11.79 -2.70
CA LEU A 80 3.32 -11.48 -3.73
C LEU A 80 1.99 -11.22 -3.03
N VAL A 81 1.39 -10.05 -3.29
CA VAL A 81 0.10 -9.64 -2.74
C VAL A 81 -0.89 -9.49 -3.90
N TYR A 82 -2.01 -10.18 -3.81
CA TYR A 82 -3.16 -10.01 -4.68
C TYR A 82 -4.10 -8.99 -4.04
N LEU A 83 -4.37 -7.90 -4.75
CA LEU A 83 -5.06 -6.72 -4.22
C LEU A 83 -6.20 -6.32 -5.14
N ASN A 84 -7.41 -6.19 -4.59
CA ASN A 84 -8.50 -5.48 -5.26
C ASN A 84 -8.50 -4.03 -4.78
N GLN A 85 -8.56 -3.07 -5.69
CA GLN A 85 -8.76 -1.66 -5.38
C GLN A 85 -10.11 -1.19 -5.87
N TYR A 86 -10.97 -0.86 -4.90
CA TYR A 86 -12.29 -0.32 -5.11
C TYR A 86 -12.19 1.21 -5.17
N ARG A 87 -12.44 1.78 -6.34
CA ARG A 87 -12.23 3.20 -6.65
C ARG A 87 -13.56 3.90 -6.92
N ARG A 88 -13.76 5.02 -6.24
CA ARG A 88 -14.90 5.92 -6.40
C ARG A 88 -14.40 7.36 -6.55
N ASN A 89 -14.98 8.11 -7.47
CA ASN A 89 -14.72 9.55 -7.66
C ASN A 89 -15.89 10.20 -8.40
N VAL A 90 -15.95 11.53 -8.43
CA VAL A 90 -17.05 12.29 -9.07
C VAL A 90 -17.15 12.09 -10.59
N ASN A 91 -16.08 11.58 -11.22
CA ASN A 91 -16.01 11.37 -12.66
C ASN A 91 -16.37 9.93 -13.07
N THR A 92 -16.71 9.06 -12.12
CA THR A 92 -16.99 7.65 -12.36
C THR A 92 -18.41 7.32 -11.92
N ALA A 93 -19.19 6.73 -12.82
CA ALA A 93 -20.47 6.14 -12.45
C ALA A 93 -20.23 4.86 -11.63
N GLY A 94 -20.68 4.86 -10.38
CA GLY A 94 -20.53 3.71 -9.48
C GLY A 94 -19.09 3.49 -9.00
N GLU A 95 -18.76 2.22 -8.74
CA GLU A 95 -17.46 1.79 -8.24
C GLU A 95 -16.70 1.01 -9.31
N LYS A 96 -15.43 1.36 -9.52
CA LYS A 96 -14.52 0.59 -10.39
C LYS A 96 -13.63 -0.29 -9.53
N VAL A 97 -13.40 -1.52 -9.97
CA VAL A 97 -12.51 -2.46 -9.29
C VAL A 97 -11.31 -2.74 -10.17
N ASP A 98 -10.12 -2.41 -9.66
CA ASP A 98 -8.85 -2.82 -10.27
C ASP A 98 -8.29 -4.03 -9.53
N GLN A 99 -7.84 -5.04 -10.27
CA GLN A 99 -7.18 -6.21 -9.70
C GLN A 99 -5.68 -6.10 -9.95
N ASN A 100 -4.93 -5.83 -8.88
CA ASN A 100 -3.51 -5.58 -8.91
C ASN A 100 -2.73 -6.73 -8.25
N ARG A 101 -1.50 -6.91 -8.72
CA ARG A 101 -0.50 -7.80 -8.12
C ARG A 101 0.73 -6.98 -7.80
N VAL A 102 1.20 -7.09 -6.57
CA VAL A 102 2.36 -6.33 -6.10
C VAL A 102 3.29 -7.27 -5.35
N VAL A 103 4.59 -7.22 -5.65
CA VAL A 103 5.61 -7.76 -4.75
C VAL A 103 5.97 -6.71 -3.71
N LEU A 104 5.72 -7.00 -2.44
CA LEU A 104 6.25 -6.22 -1.32
C LEU A 104 7.54 -6.86 -0.82
N THR A 105 8.61 -6.08 -0.75
CA THR A 105 9.82 -6.45 -0.01
C THR A 105 9.73 -5.85 1.38
N LEU A 106 9.76 -6.70 2.40
CA LEU A 106 9.75 -6.31 3.81
C LEU A 106 11.12 -6.60 4.46
N VAL A 107 11.54 -5.69 5.33
CA VAL A 107 12.76 -5.80 6.14
C VAL A 107 12.45 -5.41 7.59
N PRO A 108 13.14 -5.99 8.59
CA PRO A 108 12.97 -5.58 9.98
C PRO A 108 13.69 -4.24 10.23
N VAL A 109 12.99 -3.31 10.88
CA VAL A 109 13.48 -2.00 11.32
C VAL A 109 13.03 -1.83 12.76
N ASP A 110 13.98 -1.74 13.69
CA ASP A 110 13.70 -1.57 15.13
C ASP A 110 12.70 -2.60 15.70
N GLY A 111 12.76 -3.85 15.20
CA GLY A 111 11.88 -4.94 15.63
C GLY A 111 10.53 -5.02 14.89
N GLU A 112 10.23 -4.10 13.97
CA GLU A 112 9.02 -4.08 13.15
C GLU A 112 9.32 -4.40 11.70
N TRP A 113 8.46 -5.18 11.03
CA TRP A 113 8.59 -5.41 9.59
C TRP A 113 8.02 -4.23 8.82
N LYS A 114 8.84 -3.61 7.96
CA LYS A 114 8.45 -2.48 7.12
C LYS A 114 8.74 -2.75 5.65
N VAL A 115 7.91 -2.19 4.78
CA VAL A 115 8.05 -2.27 3.33
C VAL A 115 9.20 -1.37 2.89
N SER A 116 10.24 -1.97 2.31
CA SER A 116 11.39 -1.25 1.74
C SER A 116 11.31 -1.11 0.23
N ARG A 117 10.39 -1.85 -0.42
CA ARG A 117 10.10 -1.77 -1.86
C ARG A 117 8.72 -2.34 -2.16
N ALA A 118 8.02 -1.73 -3.11
CA ALA A 118 6.81 -2.28 -3.73
C ALA A 118 6.99 -2.29 -5.26
N THR A 119 6.59 -3.37 -5.94
CA THR A 119 6.74 -3.49 -7.39
C THR A 119 5.48 -4.11 -7.98
N ALA A 120 4.83 -3.40 -8.91
CA ALA A 120 3.70 -3.92 -9.67
C ALA A 120 4.16 -4.98 -10.69
N ILE A 121 3.30 -5.94 -10.99
CA ILE A 121 3.57 -7.08 -11.88
C ILE A 121 2.56 -7.13 -13.02
#